data_AF-W2XYC5-F1
#
_entry.id   AF-W2XYC5-F1
#
_cell.length_a   1.000
_cell.length_b   1.000
_cell.length_c   1.000
_cell.angle_alpha   90.00
_cell.angle_beta   90.00
_cell.angle_gamma   90.00
#
_symmetry.space_group_name_H-M   'P 1'
#
loop_
_entity.id
_entity.type
_entity.pdbx_description
1 polymer ?
#
loop_
_entity_poly.entity_id
_entity_poly.type
_entity_poly.pdbx_seq_one_letter_code
_entity_poly.pdbx_strand_id
1 'polypeptide(L)'
;MSSENKTEGVIQAGNLHRKRAGLFAKLTGGKQLVYVEANDKQKNVTVFESETNKATPLATVDVSSDATVEFDASMTHGIKLANPKITEIFSAESKEKQEEWLNSFINAGAQYRE
;
A
#
# COMPACT_ATOMS: atom_id res chain seq x y z
N MET A 1 4.38 -29.16 -9.91
CA MET A 1 4.50 -27.70 -9.83
C MET A 1 4.06 -27.31 -8.43
N SER A 2 4.99 -26.93 -7.57
CA SER A 2 4.69 -26.41 -6.23
C SER A 2 3.87 -25.13 -6.40
N SER A 3 2.64 -25.12 -5.89
CA SER A 3 1.91 -23.89 -5.67
C SER A 3 2.72 -23.06 -4.66
N GLU A 4 3.51 -22.10 -5.13
CA GLU A 4 4.07 -21.08 -4.26
C GLU A 4 2.93 -20.51 -3.44
N ASN A 5 3.08 -20.58 -2.11
CA ASN A 5 2.05 -20.16 -1.19
C ASN A 5 1.94 -18.64 -1.33
N LYS A 6 0.87 -18.13 -1.95
CA LYS A 6 0.74 -16.72 -2.35
C LYS A 6 0.85 -15.72 -1.18
N THR A 7 0.80 -16.22 0.05
CA THR A 7 0.92 -15.46 1.30
C THR A 7 2.32 -15.51 1.93
N GLU A 8 3.26 -16.27 1.35
CA GLU A 8 4.60 -16.40 1.92
C GLU A 8 5.31 -15.04 1.93
N GLY A 9 5.73 -14.59 3.11
CA GLY A 9 6.42 -13.31 3.30
C GLY A 9 5.49 -12.10 3.47
N VAL A 10 4.16 -12.27 3.48
CA VAL A 10 3.25 -11.17 3.83
C VAL A 10 3.41 -10.85 5.32
N ILE A 11 3.96 -9.68 5.61
CA ILE A 11 4.24 -9.21 6.98
C ILE A 11 3.15 -8.30 7.53
N GLN A 12 2.36 -7.69 6.65
CA GLN A 12 1.16 -6.94 7.03
C GLN A 12 0.14 -7.01 5.90
N ALA A 13 -1.13 -7.19 6.28
CA ALA A 13 -2.26 -7.16 5.37
C ALA A 13 -3.47 -6.51 6.02
N GLY A 14 -4.26 -5.79 5.24
CA GLY A 14 -5.47 -5.17 5.76
C GLY A 14 -6.03 -4.08 4.87
N ASN A 15 -7.15 -3.51 5.30
CA ASN A 15 -7.82 -2.48 4.54
C ASN A 15 -7.20 -1.10 4.78
N LEU A 16 -6.99 -0.36 3.69
CA LEU A 16 -6.59 1.04 3.69
C LEU A 16 -7.51 1.84 2.77
N HIS A 17 -7.63 3.14 3.00
CA HIS A 17 -8.24 4.03 2.02
C HIS A 17 -7.17 4.51 1.05
N ARG A 18 -7.28 4.14 -0.22
CA ARG A 18 -6.44 4.63 -1.32
C ARG A 18 -6.99 5.96 -1.84
N LYS A 19 -6.12 6.96 -2.00
CA LYS A 19 -6.46 8.22 -2.67
C LYS A 19 -6.71 7.95 -4.16
N ARG A 20 -7.88 8.33 -4.66
CA ARG A 20 -8.18 8.32 -6.10
C ARG A 20 -7.84 9.67 -6.71
N ALA A 21 -7.22 9.63 -7.89
CA ALA A 21 -7.10 10.79 -8.76
C ALA A 21 -8.09 10.66 -9.95
N GLY A 22 -8.40 11.78 -10.60
CA GLY A 22 -9.23 11.83 -11.81
C GLY A 22 -10.61 12.44 -11.62
N LEU A 23 -11.34 12.60 -12.73
CA LEU A 23 -12.57 13.39 -12.83
C LEU A 23 -13.69 12.92 -11.89
N PHE A 24 -13.76 11.61 -11.61
CA PHE A 24 -14.77 10.99 -10.75
C PHE A 24 -14.40 10.94 -9.26
N ALA A 25 -13.17 11.28 -8.90
CA ALA A 25 -12.71 11.25 -7.50
C ALA A 25 -13.51 12.20 -6.60
N LYS A 26 -14.03 13.31 -7.15
CA LYS A 26 -14.82 14.28 -6.38
C LYS A 26 -16.15 13.72 -5.86
N LEU A 27 -16.71 12.69 -6.50
CA LEU A 27 -18.01 12.12 -6.12
C LEU A 27 -17.90 11.14 -4.94
N THR A 28 -16.75 10.46 -4.78
CA THR A 28 -16.53 9.47 -3.71
C THR A 28 -15.68 10.02 -2.55
N GLY A 29 -15.57 11.34 -2.43
CA GLY A 29 -14.68 11.98 -1.45
C GLY A 29 -13.19 11.74 -1.70
N GLY A 30 -12.83 11.30 -2.92
CA GLY A 30 -11.44 11.10 -3.34
C GLY A 30 -10.78 9.85 -2.77
N LYS A 31 -11.54 8.93 -2.16
CA LYS A 31 -11.01 7.72 -1.52
C LYS A 31 -11.67 6.45 -2.05
N GLN A 32 -10.95 5.33 -1.96
CA GLN A 32 -11.41 3.97 -2.25
C GLN A 32 -10.92 3.05 -1.15
N LEU A 33 -11.82 2.25 -0.55
CA LEU A 33 -11.39 1.17 0.33
C LEU A 33 -10.72 0.07 -0.52
N VAL A 34 -9.52 -0.33 -0.15
CA VAL A 34 -8.72 -1.36 -0.82
C VAL A 34 -8.10 -2.28 0.21
N TYR A 35 -7.76 -3.50 -0.21
CA TYR A 35 -6.99 -4.42 0.62
C TYR A 35 -5.52 -4.38 0.18
N VAL A 36 -4.60 -4.18 1.11
CA VAL A 36 -3.16 -4.02 0.85
C VAL A 36 -2.41 -5.15 1.53
N GLU A 37 -1.38 -5.67 0.86
CA GLU A 37 -0.42 -6.63 1.41
C GLU A 37 0.99 -6.09 1.24
N ALA A 38 1.77 -6.01 2.32
CA ALA A 38 3.20 -5.73 2.30
C ALA A 38 3.97 -7.06 2.45
N ASN A 39 4.86 -7.34 1.51
CA ASN A 39 5.59 -8.61 1.43
C ASN A 39 7.11 -8.41 1.46
N ASP A 40 7.78 -8.99 2.47
CA ASP A 40 9.22 -8.84 2.69
C ASP A 40 10.09 -9.83 1.89
N LYS A 41 9.53 -10.96 1.46
CA LYS A 41 10.22 -11.96 0.64
C LYS A 41 10.17 -11.59 -0.83
N GLN A 42 8.99 -11.22 -1.32
CA GLN A 42 8.78 -10.79 -2.71
C GLN A 42 9.14 -9.33 -2.94
N LYS A 43 9.48 -8.58 -1.87
CA LYS A 43 9.87 -7.17 -1.93
C LYS A 43 8.87 -6.31 -2.69
N ASN A 44 7.58 -6.48 -2.38
CA ASN A 44 6.51 -5.71 -2.99
C ASN A 44 5.43 -5.31 -1.98
N VAL A 45 4.66 -4.28 -2.35
CA VAL A 45 3.38 -3.94 -1.74
C VAL A 45 2.30 -4.05 -2.81
N THR A 46 1.34 -4.94 -2.60
CA THR A 46 0.28 -5.21 -3.58
C THR A 46 -1.06 -4.68 -3.07
N VAL A 47 -1.79 -4.01 -3.96
CA VAL A 47 -3.10 -3.42 -3.70
C VAL A 47 -4.16 -4.20 -4.47
N PHE A 48 -5.22 -4.59 -3.79
CA PHE A 48 -6.35 -5.33 -4.34
C PHE A 48 -7.65 -4.57 -4.11
N GLU A 49 -8.68 -4.93 -4.90
CA GLU A 49 -10.02 -4.39 -4.68
C GLU A 49 -10.60 -4.83 -3.32
N SER A 50 -10.36 -6.07 -2.93
CA SER A 50 -10.78 -6.64 -1.65
C SER A 50 -9.90 -7.82 -1.25
N GLU A 51 -9.99 -8.26 0.01
CA GLU A 51 -9.34 -9.48 0.49
C GLU A 51 -9.75 -10.73 -0.29
N THR A 52 -10.97 -10.78 -0.81
CA THR A 52 -11.49 -11.95 -1.55
C THR A 52 -11.17 -11.92 -3.03
N ASN A 53 -10.79 -10.76 -3.60
CA ASN A 53 -10.44 -10.58 -5.00
C ASN A 53 -8.93 -10.35 -5.20
N LYS A 54 -8.11 -11.38 -4.90
CA LYS A 54 -6.65 -11.33 -5.06
C LYS A 54 -6.14 -11.76 -6.44
N ALA A 55 -7.04 -12.10 -7.38
CA ALA A 55 -6.66 -12.57 -8.70
C ALA A 55 -6.12 -11.46 -9.60
N THR A 56 -6.58 -10.22 -9.41
CA THR A 56 -6.18 -9.05 -10.21
C THR A 56 -5.79 -7.89 -9.32
N PRO A 57 -4.48 -7.66 -9.10
CA PRO A 57 -4.00 -6.48 -8.39
C PRO A 57 -4.44 -5.18 -9.08
N LEU A 58 -4.84 -4.20 -8.28
CA LEU A 58 -5.04 -2.81 -8.73
C LEU A 58 -3.71 -2.08 -8.90
N ALA A 59 -2.69 -2.45 -8.12
CA ALA A 59 -1.33 -1.95 -8.21
C ALA A 59 -0.37 -2.91 -7.50
N THR A 60 0.88 -2.96 -7.95
CA THR A 60 1.98 -3.62 -7.23
C THR A 60 3.17 -2.68 -7.25
N VAL A 61 3.57 -2.19 -6.08
CA VAL A 61 4.76 -1.36 -5.90
C VAL A 61 5.92 -2.29 -5.58
N ASP A 62 6.88 -2.37 -6.51
CA ASP A 62 8.19 -2.97 -6.22
C ASP A 62 8.93 -2.07 -5.22
N VAL A 63 9.26 -2.63 -4.05
CA VAL A 63 9.99 -1.93 -2.98
C VAL A 63 11.46 -2.35 -2.89
N SER A 64 11.95 -3.17 -3.83
CA SER A 64 13.37 -3.52 -3.92
C SER A 64 14.24 -2.43 -4.57
N SER A 65 13.64 -1.49 -5.30
CA SER A 65 14.35 -0.50 -6.11
C SER A 65 13.82 0.93 -5.87
N ASP A 66 14.62 1.75 -5.19
CA ASP A 66 14.40 3.20 -4.99
C ASP A 66 12.99 3.56 -4.49
N ALA A 67 12.38 2.67 -3.71
CA ALA A 67 11.07 2.92 -3.14
C ALA A 67 11.21 3.71 -1.84
N THR A 68 10.39 4.74 -1.69
CA THR A 68 10.33 5.60 -0.51
C THR A 68 8.97 5.54 0.15
N VAL A 69 8.95 5.65 1.46
CA VAL A 69 7.73 5.82 2.27
C VAL A 69 7.84 7.06 3.16
N GLU A 70 6.79 7.86 3.21
CA GLU A 70 6.72 9.09 4.00
C GLU A 70 5.28 9.33 4.48
N PHE A 71 5.12 10.15 5.53
CA PHE A 71 3.80 10.62 5.91
C PHE A 71 3.25 11.62 4.88
N ASP A 72 1.96 11.54 4.57
CA ASP A 72 1.33 12.40 3.58
C ASP A 72 0.19 13.21 4.20
N ALA A 73 0.31 14.53 4.17
CA ALA A 73 -0.67 15.45 4.78
C ALA A 73 -1.94 15.66 3.92
N SER A 74 -2.01 15.09 2.71
CA SER A 74 -3.17 15.25 1.83
C SER A 74 -4.34 14.36 2.21
N MET A 75 -4.13 13.40 3.12
CA MET A 75 -5.17 12.61 3.76
C MET A 75 -4.91 12.50 5.26
N THR A 76 -5.97 12.50 6.07
CA THR A 76 -5.88 12.16 7.50
C THR A 76 -5.22 10.78 7.66
N HIS A 77 -4.19 10.71 8.50
CA HIS A 77 -3.39 9.48 8.68
C HIS A 77 -2.80 8.95 7.37
N GLY A 78 -2.34 9.87 6.51
CA GLY A 78 -1.86 9.58 5.17
C GLY A 78 -0.45 8.99 5.14
N ILE A 79 -0.23 8.02 4.26
CA ILE A 79 1.06 7.40 3.99
C ILE A 79 1.25 7.40 2.48
N LYS A 80 2.36 7.96 2.01
CA LYS A 80 2.74 7.88 0.61
C LYS A 80 3.82 6.81 0.45
N LEU A 81 3.56 5.85 -0.43
CA LEU A 81 4.51 4.85 -0.86
C LEU A 81 4.76 5.05 -2.35
N ALA A 82 6.00 5.28 -2.73
CA ALA A 82 6.34 5.57 -4.11
C ALA A 82 7.62 4.85 -4.52
N ASN A 83 7.71 4.48 -5.79
CA ASN A 83 8.96 4.17 -6.47
C ASN A 83 9.01 5.01 -7.77
N PRO A 84 10.03 4.89 -8.63
CA PRO A 84 10.13 5.69 -9.85
C PRO A 84 8.96 5.55 -10.84
N LYS A 85 8.12 4.52 -10.71
CA LYS A 85 7.03 4.19 -11.64
C LYS A 85 5.64 4.44 -11.05
N ILE A 86 5.45 4.21 -9.76
CA ILE A 86 4.14 4.18 -9.11
C ILE A 86 4.20 5.03 -7.84
N THR A 87 3.14 5.78 -7.60
CA THR A 87 2.89 6.46 -6.32
C THR A 87 1.51 6.05 -5.83
N GLU A 88 1.47 5.52 -4.62
CA GLU A 88 0.25 5.23 -3.89
C GLU A 88 0.18 6.13 -2.65
N ILE A 89 -1.00 6.70 -2.40
CA ILE A 89 -1.27 7.43 -1.16
C ILE A 89 -2.41 6.70 -0.46
N PHE A 90 -2.13 6.21 0.74
CA PHE A 90 -3.05 5.49 1.60
C PHE A 90 -3.42 6.33 2.82
N SER A 91 -4.53 5.99 3.47
CA SER A 91 -4.99 6.56 4.72
C SER A 91 -5.41 5.41 5.63
N ALA A 92 -4.79 5.37 6.81
CA ALA A 92 -5.11 4.43 7.87
C ALA A 92 -6.26 4.94 8.75
N GLU A 93 -6.87 4.06 9.54
CA GLU A 93 -8.01 4.40 10.40
C GLU A 93 -7.63 5.25 11.62
N SER A 94 -6.36 5.20 12.05
CA SER A 94 -5.84 5.93 13.19
C SER A 94 -4.36 6.29 12.98
N LYS A 95 -3.83 7.17 13.84
CA LYS A 95 -2.40 7.49 13.85
C LYS A 95 -1.52 6.28 14.20
N GLU A 96 -1.94 5.45 15.15
CA GLU A 96 -1.24 4.21 15.49
C GLU A 96 -1.15 3.29 14.27
N LYS A 97 -2.26 3.08 13.55
CA LYS A 97 -2.26 2.30 12.32
C LYS A 97 -1.43 2.94 11.20
N GLN A 98 -1.37 4.26 11.14
CA GLN A 98 -0.51 4.97 10.20
C GLN A 98 0.96 4.59 10.40
N GLU A 99 1.42 4.61 11.65
CA GLU A 99 2.80 4.27 12.02
C GLU A 99 3.09 2.78 11.81
N GLU A 100 2.16 1.88 12.14
CA GLU A 100 2.26 0.45 11.86
C GLU A 100 2.45 0.17 10.36
N TRP A 101 1.61 0.76 9.50
CA TRP A 101 1.70 0.56 8.05
C TRP A 101 2.98 1.15 7.46
N LEU A 102 3.41 2.33 7.92
CA LEU A 102 4.68 2.92 7.50
C LEU A 102 5.86 2.00 7.83
N ASN A 103 5.91 1.46 9.05
CA ASN A 103 6.94 0.51 9.46
C ASN A 103 6.90 -0.78 8.64
N SER A 104 5.71 -1.28 8.29
CA SER A 104 5.60 -2.48 7.45
C SER A 104 6.06 -2.24 6.01
N PHE A 105 5.86 -1.04 5.45
CA PHE A 105 6.46 -0.70 4.16
C PHE A 105 7.98 -0.60 4.24
N ILE A 106 8.54 -0.09 5.35
CA ILE A 106 9.99 -0.09 5.61
C ILE A 106 10.52 -1.52 5.68
N ASN A 107 9.88 -2.37 6.48
CA ASN A 107 10.28 -3.78 6.65
C ASN A 107 10.16 -4.58 5.33
N ALA A 108 9.21 -4.22 4.47
CA ALA A 108 9.11 -4.80 3.13
C ALA A 108 10.28 -4.38 2.22
N GLY A 109 10.81 -3.17 2.39
CA GLY A 109 12.02 -2.71 1.69
C GLY A 109 12.06 -1.22 1.35
N ALA A 110 10.99 -0.45 1.60
CA ALA A 110 10.97 0.97 1.31
C ALA A 110 11.89 1.76 2.26
N GLN A 111 12.48 2.85 1.76
CA GLN A 111 13.28 3.76 2.57
C GLN A 111 12.41 4.89 3.13
N TYR A 112 12.53 5.16 4.42
CA TYR A 112 11.83 6.31 5.00
C TYR A 112 12.40 7.62 4.47
N ARG A 113 11.51 8.57 4.18
CA ARG A 113 11.85 9.95 3.82
C ARG A 113 11.09 10.92 4.73
N GLU A 114 11.79 11.94 5.20
CA GLU A 114 11.22 13.08 5.94
C GLU A 114 10.50 14.08 5.02
#